data_AF-A0A8H8IKX2-F1
#
_entry.id   AF-A0A8H8IKX2-F1
#
_cell.length_a   1.000
_cell.length_b   1.000
_cell.length_c   1.000
_cell.angle_alpha   90.00
_cell.angle_beta   90.00
_cell.angle_gamma   90.00
#
_symmetry.space_group_name_H-M   'P 1'
#
loop_
_entity.id
_entity.type
_entity.pdbx_description
1 polymer ?
#
loop_
_entity_poly.entity_id
_entity_poly.type
_entity_poly.pdbx_seq_one_letter_code
_entity_poly.pdbx_strand_id
1 'polypeptide(L)'
;MARVNSEEEMTEITVDSGSDITLISHNFWSSMKKPPKEKSGQKINLIQVTGRTSITGYLVLELTFPTKDGPVKMQVEAYVVKGMKVPIILGNDFTNQYRISIDRLTTPSRIIFGFTGRSADVIELETEPRLDEAGNVFRVYTRPDFKSNLERRAFRRRKSAKRKNQSKRPGGAIPVKLEKDVYLKPESLTRVAVLVDFSEDQEEGFIEGRLESNSNSADFYGTSDCIITPQNKSIQIANFSQKLVHLPKGHVIGYMHDPRIALDKEDDLSKEAILEGEARVHLINSLDTPMGSRRNPMAMEEYWTHWARDPLLQAPPHKDNRLPSVGEEQPLHARRKCIKTSHKQTQRVTMYENRQERKRKEKKKSP
;
A
#
# COMPACT_ATOMS: atom_id res chain seq x y z
N MET A 1 -31.45 32.38 13.32
CA MET A 1 -32.65 31.81 12.64
C MET A 1 -32.34 31.58 11.17
N ALA A 2 -32.79 30.48 10.58
CA ALA A 2 -32.69 30.22 9.13
C ALA A 2 -33.88 29.38 8.63
N ARG A 3 -34.19 29.45 7.34
CA ARG A 3 -35.13 28.50 6.70
C ARG A 3 -34.40 27.20 6.40
N VAL A 4 -35.09 26.08 6.59
CA VAL A 4 -34.57 24.73 6.33
C VAL A 4 -35.31 24.15 5.14
N ASN A 5 -34.58 23.81 4.08
CA ASN A 5 -35.13 23.37 2.79
C ASN A 5 -36.18 24.37 2.25
N SER A 6 -37.36 23.87 1.92
CA SER A 6 -38.50 24.63 1.43
C SER A 6 -39.52 24.96 2.53
N GLU A 7 -39.15 24.84 3.81
CA GLU A 7 -40.04 25.23 4.90
C GLU A 7 -40.24 26.75 4.92
N GLU A 8 -41.47 27.19 5.16
CA GLU A 8 -41.84 28.61 5.18
C GLU A 8 -41.40 29.28 6.49
N GLU A 9 -41.43 28.52 7.59
CA GLU A 9 -41.11 28.99 8.92
C GLU A 9 -39.60 29.06 9.18
N MET A 10 -39.21 30.05 9.96
CA MET A 10 -37.82 30.23 10.39
C MET A 10 -37.53 29.29 11.55
N THR A 11 -36.45 28.52 11.44
CA THR A 11 -35.99 27.60 12.48
C THR A 11 -34.80 28.18 13.23
N GLU A 12 -34.76 27.92 14.54
CA GLU A 12 -33.58 28.20 15.35
C GLU A 12 -32.45 27.24 14.99
N ILE A 13 -31.27 27.80 14.72
CA ILE A 13 -30.05 27.04 14.46
C ILE A 13 -29.02 27.49 15.47
N THR A 14 -28.52 26.54 16.26
CA THR A 14 -27.44 26.78 17.20
C THR A 14 -26.11 26.55 16.51
N VAL A 15 -25.26 27.57 16.46
CA VAL A 15 -23.87 27.43 16.01
C VAL A 15 -23.02 27.01 17.21
N ASP A 16 -22.41 25.83 17.15
CA ASP A 16 -21.69 25.27 18.29
C ASP A 16 -20.27 24.84 17.94
N SER A 17 -19.28 25.60 18.44
CA SER A 17 -17.87 25.21 18.34
C SER A 17 -17.52 23.98 19.18
N GLY A 18 -18.37 23.60 20.15
CA GLY A 18 -18.21 22.39 20.96
C GLY A 18 -18.70 21.10 20.29
N SER A 19 -19.33 21.19 19.12
CA SER A 19 -19.84 20.04 18.36
C SER A 19 -18.97 19.80 17.13
N ASP A 20 -18.37 18.62 17.02
CA ASP A 20 -17.56 18.27 15.84
C ASP A 20 -18.40 18.08 14.57
N ILE A 21 -19.65 17.64 14.72
CA ILE A 21 -20.56 17.33 13.61
C ILE A 21 -21.87 18.09 13.71
N THR A 22 -22.51 18.28 12.55
CA THR A 22 -23.82 18.91 12.43
C THR A 22 -24.95 17.89 12.70
N LEU A 23 -25.92 18.30 13.52
CA LEU A 23 -26.99 17.45 14.04
C LEU A 23 -28.38 18.06 13.78
N ILE A 24 -29.38 17.21 13.62
CA ILE A 24 -30.80 17.58 13.51
C ILE A 24 -31.64 16.68 14.42
N SER A 25 -32.62 17.26 15.12
CA SER A 25 -33.48 16.48 16.00
C SER A 25 -34.48 15.67 15.17
N HIS A 26 -34.70 14.43 15.59
CA HIS A 26 -35.67 13.55 14.95
C HIS A 26 -37.07 14.18 14.96
N ASN A 27 -37.45 14.84 16.05
CA ASN A 27 -38.76 15.48 16.21
C ASN A 27 -38.95 16.61 15.19
N PHE A 28 -37.96 17.49 15.04
CA PHE A 28 -38.02 18.59 14.09
C PHE A 28 -38.02 18.09 12.64
N TRP A 29 -37.17 17.13 12.31
CA TRP A 29 -37.19 16.50 10.98
C TRP A 29 -38.55 15.85 10.67
N SER A 30 -39.12 15.12 11.64
CA SER A 30 -40.41 14.43 11.47
C SER A 30 -41.59 15.39 11.34
N SER A 31 -41.47 16.62 11.84
CA SER A 31 -42.53 17.64 11.76
C SER A 31 -42.48 18.48 10.49
N MET A 32 -41.46 18.34 9.63
CA MET A 32 -41.36 19.07 8.37
C MET A 32 -42.53 18.73 7.43
N LYS A 33 -43.04 19.70 6.66
CA LYS A 33 -44.08 19.46 5.66
C LYS A 33 -43.60 18.48 4.59
N LYS A 34 -42.33 18.60 4.19
CA LYS A 34 -41.71 17.75 3.18
C LYS A 34 -40.32 17.27 3.66
N PRO A 35 -40.28 16.28 4.56
CA PRO A 35 -39.02 15.84 5.15
C PRO A 35 -38.09 15.25 4.09
N PRO A 36 -36.80 15.62 4.08
CA PRO A 36 -35.82 15.00 3.20
C PRO A 36 -35.66 13.52 3.53
N LYS A 37 -35.30 12.71 2.53
CA LYS A 37 -35.08 11.27 2.71
C LYS A 37 -33.83 11.03 3.57
N GLU A 38 -33.99 10.24 4.63
CA GLU A 38 -32.89 9.74 5.43
C GLU A 38 -31.98 8.84 4.59
N LYS A 39 -30.67 9.11 4.66
CA LYS A 39 -29.64 8.33 4.01
C LYS A 39 -28.87 7.52 5.05
N SER A 40 -28.48 6.30 4.66
CA SER A 40 -27.56 5.50 5.46
C SER A 40 -26.16 6.08 5.35
N GLY A 41 -25.69 6.73 6.43
CA GLY A 41 -24.36 7.33 6.51
C GLY A 41 -23.29 6.42 7.05
N GLN A 42 -22.09 6.98 7.22
CA GLN A 42 -21.06 6.35 8.02
C GLN A 42 -21.58 6.18 9.45
N LYS A 43 -21.37 5.01 10.07
CA LYS A 43 -21.74 4.80 11.48
C LYS A 43 -20.88 5.71 12.34
N ILE A 44 -21.45 6.82 12.80
CA ILE A 44 -20.85 7.69 13.80
C ILE A 44 -21.39 7.26 15.17
N ASN A 45 -20.49 7.05 16.12
CA ASN A 45 -20.89 6.85 17.51
C ASN A 45 -20.87 8.22 18.20
N LEU A 46 -22.03 8.73 18.57
CA LEU A 46 -22.13 9.87 19.49
C LEU A 46 -21.72 9.37 20.88
N ILE A 47 -20.73 10.01 21.51
CA ILE A 47 -20.41 9.71 22.91
C ILE A 47 -21.02 10.82 23.76
N GLN A 48 -22.25 10.55 24.20
CA GLN A 48 -22.96 11.42 25.13
C GLN A 48 -22.37 11.28 26.55
N VAL A 49 -22.32 12.39 27.29
CA VAL A 49 -21.77 12.44 28.66
C VAL A 49 -22.74 11.77 29.66
N THR A 50 -24.03 11.69 29.32
CA THR A 50 -25.07 11.06 30.14
C THR A 50 -26.19 10.56 29.22
N GLY A 51 -26.25 9.27 28.88
CA GLY A 51 -27.38 8.67 28.13
C GLY A 51 -27.03 7.87 26.85
N ARG A 52 -27.93 6.95 26.46
CA ARG A 52 -27.84 6.17 25.21
C ARG A 52 -28.69 6.82 24.12
N THR A 53 -28.15 7.81 23.41
CA THR A 53 -28.83 8.35 22.22
C THR A 53 -28.33 7.67 20.95
N SER A 54 -29.28 7.16 20.15
CA SER A 54 -28.97 6.50 18.87
C SER A 54 -29.06 7.48 17.70
N ILE A 55 -28.01 7.52 16.88
CA ILE A 55 -28.06 8.13 15.54
C ILE A 55 -28.66 7.12 14.58
N THR A 56 -29.69 7.52 13.81
CA THR A 56 -30.35 6.63 12.84
C THR A 56 -29.75 6.74 11.44
N GLY A 57 -29.27 7.93 11.06
CA GLY A 57 -28.80 8.22 9.72
C GLY A 57 -28.43 9.70 9.57
N TYR A 58 -28.36 10.18 8.33
CA TYR A 58 -28.11 11.59 8.03
C TYR A 58 -29.01 12.12 6.92
N LEU A 59 -29.17 13.44 6.90
CA LEU A 59 -30.00 14.19 5.95
C LEU A 59 -29.15 15.23 5.26
N VAL A 60 -29.45 15.49 3.98
CA VAL A 60 -28.91 16.66 3.28
C VAL A 60 -29.95 17.79 3.42
N LEU A 61 -29.55 18.89 4.02
CA LEU A 61 -30.39 20.06 4.29
C LEU A 61 -29.86 21.28 3.54
N GLU A 62 -30.74 22.11 3.01
CA GLU A 62 -30.42 23.47 2.56
C GLU A 62 -30.80 24.47 3.67
N LEU A 63 -29.82 25.15 4.27
CA LEU A 63 -30.06 26.21 5.24
C LEU A 63 -29.99 27.56 4.52
N THR A 64 -31.04 28.37 4.63
CA THR A 64 -31.11 29.72 4.07
C THR A 64 -31.17 30.76 5.18
N PHE A 65 -30.08 31.50 5.36
CA PHE A 65 -29.96 32.58 6.34
C PHE A 65 -30.35 33.91 5.70
N PRO A 66 -31.37 34.63 6.19
CA PRO A 66 -31.62 35.99 5.76
C PRO A 66 -30.51 36.90 6.29
N THR A 67 -29.95 37.71 5.40
CA THR A 67 -28.99 38.78 5.77
C THR A 67 -29.45 40.09 5.15
N LYS A 68 -28.91 41.21 5.62
CA LYS A 68 -29.26 42.55 5.10
C LYS A 68 -28.95 42.69 3.61
N ASP A 69 -27.89 42.04 3.14
CA ASP A 69 -27.41 42.10 1.75
C ASP A 69 -27.91 40.90 0.90
N GLY A 70 -29.00 40.26 1.34
CA GLY A 70 -29.63 39.13 0.68
C GLY A 70 -29.31 37.77 1.33
N PRO A 71 -30.06 36.71 0.97
CA PRO A 71 -29.94 35.42 1.65
C PRO A 71 -28.60 34.73 1.39
N VAL A 72 -28.10 34.01 2.39
CA VAL A 72 -26.98 33.07 2.28
C VAL A 72 -27.53 31.65 2.34
N LYS A 73 -27.27 30.86 1.31
CA LYS A 73 -27.68 29.45 1.23
C LYS A 73 -26.48 28.54 1.45
N MET A 74 -26.65 27.51 2.28
CA MET A 74 -25.64 26.48 2.49
C MET A 74 -26.27 25.09 2.47
N GLN A 75 -25.55 24.11 1.95
CA GLN A 75 -25.98 22.72 1.92
C GLN A 75 -25.17 21.95 2.96
N VAL A 76 -25.86 21.36 3.94
CA VAL A 76 -25.22 20.67 5.07
C VAL A 76 -25.71 19.23 5.17
N GLU A 77 -24.84 18.36 5.69
CA GLU A 77 -25.18 17.00 6.08
C GLU A 77 -25.40 16.96 7.60
N ALA A 78 -26.62 16.70 8.04
CA ALA A 78 -26.98 16.68 9.45
C ALA A 78 -27.34 15.27 9.90
N TYR A 79 -26.71 14.78 10.97
CA TYR A 79 -27.04 13.47 11.56
C TYR A 79 -28.30 13.56 12.41
N VAL A 80 -29.19 12.58 12.25
CA VAL A 80 -30.50 12.53 12.92
C VAL A 80 -30.33 11.97 14.34
N VAL A 81 -30.76 12.75 15.33
CA VAL A 81 -30.60 12.42 16.76
C VAL A 81 -31.98 12.35 17.43
N LYS A 82 -32.28 11.22 18.06
CA LYS A 82 -33.51 11.05 18.87
C LYS A 82 -33.38 11.74 20.23
N GLY A 83 -34.46 12.34 20.73
CA GLY A 83 -34.49 12.97 22.06
C GLY A 83 -33.71 14.29 22.20
N MET A 84 -33.21 14.86 21.10
CA MET A 84 -32.57 16.17 21.10
C MET A 84 -33.63 17.28 21.07
N LYS A 85 -33.57 18.23 22.03
CA LYS A 85 -34.52 19.36 22.11
C LYS A 85 -34.25 20.44 21.06
N VAL A 86 -32.97 20.75 20.83
CA VAL A 86 -32.56 21.77 19.86
C VAL A 86 -32.88 21.29 18.44
N PRO A 87 -33.51 22.09 17.56
CA PRO A 87 -33.86 21.65 16.21
C PRO A 87 -32.64 21.27 15.36
N ILE A 88 -31.65 22.17 15.27
CA ILE A 88 -30.42 21.98 14.50
C ILE A 88 -29.24 22.55 15.27
N ILE A 89 -28.17 21.76 15.34
CA ILE A 89 -26.85 22.20 15.82
C ILE A 89 -25.90 22.18 14.63
N LEU A 90 -25.35 23.33 14.27
CA LEU A 90 -24.31 23.47 13.26
C LEU A 90 -22.94 23.29 13.91
N GLY A 91 -22.28 22.18 13.58
CA GLY A 91 -20.98 21.81 14.13
C GLY A 91 -19.79 22.29 13.30
N ASN A 92 -18.60 21.93 13.78
CA ASN A 92 -17.31 22.32 13.20
C ASN A 92 -17.05 21.76 11.80
N ASP A 93 -17.72 20.69 11.41
CA ASP A 93 -17.69 20.15 10.04
C ASP A 93 -18.10 21.21 9.00
N PHE A 94 -19.21 21.91 9.24
CA PHE A 94 -19.72 22.91 8.31
C PHE A 94 -19.38 24.35 8.66
N THR A 95 -19.20 24.71 9.94
CA THR A 95 -18.74 26.07 10.27
C THR A 95 -17.35 26.36 9.70
N ASN A 96 -16.43 25.37 9.75
CA ASN A 96 -15.12 25.52 9.13
C ASN A 96 -15.20 25.49 7.60
N GLN A 97 -15.99 24.57 7.02
CA GLN A 97 -16.13 24.46 5.56
C GLN A 97 -16.67 25.75 4.94
N TYR A 98 -17.67 26.37 5.57
CA TYR A 98 -18.27 27.63 5.12
C TYR A 98 -17.59 28.87 5.69
N ARG A 99 -16.51 28.71 6.47
CA ARG A 99 -15.77 29.80 7.14
C ARG A 99 -16.69 30.75 7.92
N ILE A 100 -17.62 30.17 8.67
CA ILE A 100 -18.53 30.91 9.54
C ILE A 100 -17.72 31.34 10.76
N SER A 101 -17.66 32.65 11.00
CA SER A 101 -17.07 33.21 12.21
C SER A 101 -18.13 33.93 13.05
N ILE A 102 -17.88 34.04 14.35
CA ILE A 102 -18.74 34.77 15.29
C ILE A 102 -18.00 36.04 15.67
N ASP A 103 -18.58 37.19 15.38
CA ASP A 103 -18.13 38.49 15.85
C ASP A 103 -18.94 38.88 17.09
N ARG A 104 -18.23 38.93 18.23
CA ARG A 104 -18.79 39.28 19.54
C ARG A 104 -18.47 40.71 19.97
N LEU A 105 -17.68 41.42 19.16
CA LEU A 105 -17.30 42.81 19.46
C LEU A 105 -18.38 43.79 19.02
N THR A 106 -19.26 43.37 18.10
CA THR A 106 -20.42 44.12 17.67
C THR A 106 -21.64 43.82 18.53
N THR A 107 -22.49 44.82 18.76
CA THR A 107 -23.77 44.66 19.47
C THR A 107 -24.93 44.96 18.51
N PRO A 108 -25.85 44.01 18.25
CA PRO A 108 -25.81 42.62 18.72
C PRO A 108 -24.66 41.82 18.08
N SER A 109 -24.27 40.72 18.72
CA SER A 109 -23.28 39.78 18.17
C SER A 109 -23.72 39.28 16.80
N ARG A 110 -22.77 38.97 15.92
CA ARG A 110 -23.06 38.57 14.54
C ARG A 110 -22.35 37.29 14.15
N ILE A 111 -22.98 36.53 13.25
CA ILE A 111 -22.28 35.53 12.45
C ILE A 111 -21.88 36.14 11.11
N ILE A 112 -20.66 35.88 10.68
CA ILE A 112 -20.09 36.33 9.41
C ILE A 112 -19.91 35.12 8.50
N PHE A 113 -20.38 35.22 7.26
CA PHE A 113 -20.33 34.13 6.29
C PHE A 113 -19.10 34.26 5.39
N GLY A 114 -17.94 33.80 5.87
CA GLY A 114 -16.69 33.77 5.11
C GLY A 114 -16.33 35.14 4.50
N PHE A 115 -15.92 35.15 3.23
CA PHE A 115 -15.59 36.38 2.49
C PHE A 115 -16.76 36.98 1.71
N THR A 116 -18.00 36.54 1.97
CA THR A 116 -19.17 37.09 1.26
C THR A 116 -19.47 38.54 1.64
N GLY A 117 -18.87 39.03 2.73
CA GLY A 117 -19.20 40.33 3.33
C GLY A 117 -20.53 40.34 4.08
N ARG A 118 -21.29 39.24 4.06
CA ARG A 118 -22.62 39.15 4.66
C ARG A 118 -22.55 38.67 6.10
N SER A 119 -23.47 39.18 6.91
CA SER A 119 -23.61 38.79 8.32
C SER A 119 -25.07 38.71 8.74
N ALA A 120 -25.34 37.91 9.78
CA ALA A 120 -26.64 37.84 10.41
C ALA A 120 -26.49 38.07 11.92
N ASP A 121 -27.43 38.80 12.52
CA ASP A 121 -27.45 39.03 13.95
C ASP A 121 -27.77 37.71 14.69
N VAL A 122 -27.10 37.48 15.82
CA VAL A 122 -27.28 36.28 16.66
C VAL A 122 -27.48 36.66 18.11
N ILE A 123 -28.17 35.77 18.83
CA ILE A 123 -28.37 35.86 20.27
C ILE A 123 -27.36 34.93 20.91
N GLU A 124 -26.55 35.47 21.82
CA GLU A 124 -25.70 34.65 22.66
C GLU A 124 -26.55 34.02 23.77
N LEU A 125 -26.56 32.70 23.84
CA LEU A 125 -27.22 31.97 24.90
C LEU A 125 -26.21 31.74 26.03
N GLU A 126 -26.45 32.36 27.18
CA GLU A 126 -25.75 31.98 28.41
C GLU A 126 -26.11 30.54 28.76
N THR A 127 -25.06 29.75 28.99
CA THR A 127 -25.06 28.29 29.07
C THR A 127 -26.00 27.73 30.13
N GLU A 128 -27.19 27.29 29.74
CA GLU A 128 -27.72 26.05 30.29
C GLU A 128 -27.06 24.88 29.53
N PRO A 129 -26.55 23.85 30.24
CA PRO A 129 -26.02 22.68 29.57
C PRO A 129 -27.09 22.10 28.65
N ARG A 130 -26.74 21.75 27.41
CA ARG A 130 -27.74 21.27 26.44
C ARG A 130 -28.32 19.96 26.93
N LEU A 131 -29.58 20.01 27.34
CA LEU A 131 -30.29 18.88 27.90
C LEU A 131 -31.00 18.12 26.77
N ASP A 132 -30.90 16.79 26.81
CA ASP A 132 -31.86 15.95 26.11
C ASP A 132 -33.25 16.02 26.77
N GLU A 133 -34.24 15.34 26.19
CA GLU A 133 -35.58 15.20 26.78
C GLU A 133 -35.56 14.67 28.22
N ALA A 134 -34.54 13.90 28.59
CA ALA A 134 -34.35 13.33 29.91
C ALA A 134 -33.49 14.19 30.86
N GLY A 135 -33.12 15.41 30.47
CA GLY A 135 -32.38 16.33 31.33
C GLY A 135 -30.86 16.07 31.38
N ASN A 136 -30.31 15.33 30.42
CA ASN A 136 -28.90 14.97 30.41
C ASN A 136 -28.05 15.85 29.48
N VAL A 137 -26.82 16.16 29.90
CA VAL A 137 -25.87 16.94 29.10
C VAL A 137 -25.27 16.09 27.98
N PHE A 138 -25.21 16.62 26.75
CA PHE A 138 -24.54 15.96 25.63
C PHE A 138 -23.40 16.81 25.04
N ARG A 139 -22.24 16.18 24.83
CA ARG A 139 -21.08 16.74 24.12
C ARG A 139 -20.79 15.86 22.91
N VAL A 140 -20.57 16.49 21.76
CA VAL A 140 -20.51 15.78 20.48
C VAL A 140 -19.08 15.85 19.96
N TYR A 141 -18.38 14.73 20.02
CA TYR A 141 -17.07 14.60 19.40
C TYR A 141 -17.02 13.40 18.48
N THR A 142 -16.36 13.59 17.34
CA THR A 142 -16.01 12.49 16.45
C THR A 142 -14.77 11.83 16.98
N ARG A 143 -14.83 10.52 17.26
CA ARG A 143 -13.58 9.78 17.51
C ARG A 143 -12.77 9.76 16.20
N PRO A 144 -11.50 10.24 16.20
CA PRO A 144 -10.62 10.16 15.03
C PRO A 144 -10.40 8.72 14.51
N ASP A 145 -10.75 7.72 15.32
CA ASP A 145 -10.43 6.30 15.10
C ASP A 145 -11.40 5.57 14.15
N PHE A 146 -12.45 6.25 13.65
CA PHE A 146 -13.29 5.73 12.58
C PHE A 146 -12.77 6.14 11.21
N LYS A 147 -11.54 5.68 10.91
CA LYS A 147 -11.11 5.48 9.51
C LYS A 147 -12.25 4.80 8.75
N SER A 148 -12.68 5.39 7.63
CA SER A 148 -13.79 4.88 6.83
C SER A 148 -13.59 3.38 6.53
N ASN A 149 -14.64 2.61 6.26
CA ASN A 149 -14.46 1.19 5.90
C ASN A 149 -13.47 1.00 4.73
N LEU A 150 -13.38 1.99 3.85
CA LEU A 150 -12.40 2.05 2.76
C LEU A 150 -10.97 2.26 3.29
N GLU A 151 -10.76 3.20 4.21
CA GLU A 151 -9.47 3.45 4.86
C GLU A 151 -9.04 2.33 5.81
N ARG A 152 -9.96 1.72 6.57
CA ARG A 152 -9.69 0.48 7.34
C ARG A 152 -9.33 -0.65 6.41
N ARG A 153 -9.97 -0.78 5.24
CA ARG A 153 -9.62 -1.79 4.24
C ARG A 153 -8.27 -1.49 3.59
N ALA A 154 -7.97 -0.22 3.28
CA ALA A 154 -6.68 0.22 2.76
C ALA A 154 -5.56 0.05 3.80
N PHE A 155 -5.81 0.38 5.06
CA PHE A 155 -4.89 0.19 6.17
C PHE A 155 -4.68 -1.28 6.49
N ARG A 156 -5.75 -2.11 6.51
CA ARG A 156 -5.63 -3.57 6.65
C ARG A 156 -4.92 -4.19 5.45
N ARG A 157 -5.14 -3.69 4.23
CA ARG A 157 -4.38 -4.11 3.03
C ARG A 157 -2.91 -3.70 3.13
N ARG A 158 -2.60 -2.46 3.53
CA ARG A 158 -1.22 -1.98 3.76
C ARG A 158 -0.54 -2.74 4.90
N LYS A 159 -1.24 -3.01 6.00
CA LYS A 159 -0.72 -3.78 7.14
C LYS A 159 -0.57 -5.26 6.80
N SER A 160 -1.49 -5.84 6.04
CA SER A 160 -1.40 -7.21 5.52
C SER A 160 -0.30 -7.34 4.46
N ALA A 161 -0.12 -6.35 3.58
CA ALA A 161 0.98 -6.29 2.62
C ALA A 161 2.31 -6.10 3.34
N LYS A 162 2.39 -5.21 4.34
CA LYS A 162 3.58 -5.07 5.21
C LYS A 162 3.88 -6.36 5.97
N ARG A 163 2.87 -7.03 6.54
CA ARG A 163 3.04 -8.32 7.21
C ARG A 163 3.44 -9.45 6.27
N LYS A 164 2.88 -9.50 5.05
CA LYS A 164 3.29 -10.45 4.00
C LYS A 164 4.69 -10.16 3.47
N ASN A 165 5.08 -8.89 3.39
CA ASN A 165 6.42 -8.50 2.99
C ASN A 165 7.41 -8.77 4.13
N GLN A 166 7.03 -8.56 5.39
CA GLN A 166 7.81 -8.93 6.57
C GLN A 166 7.96 -10.45 6.73
N SER A 167 6.90 -11.24 6.49
CA SER A 167 6.97 -12.71 6.51
C SER A 167 7.69 -13.30 5.30
N LYS A 168 8.04 -12.48 4.31
CA LYS A 168 8.87 -12.84 3.15
C LYS A 168 10.29 -12.28 3.26
N ARG A 169 10.61 -11.55 4.33
CA ARG A 169 12.00 -11.13 4.56
C ARG A 169 12.79 -12.40 4.85
N PRO A 170 13.92 -12.62 4.16
CA PRO A 170 14.91 -13.54 4.67
C PRO A 170 15.27 -13.11 6.10
N GLY A 171 15.30 -14.05 7.04
CA GLY A 171 15.58 -13.74 8.45
C GLY A 171 16.92 -13.03 8.59
N GLY A 172 16.95 -11.87 9.26
CA GLY A 172 18.17 -11.08 9.45
C GLY A 172 18.54 -10.13 8.31
N ALA A 173 17.81 -10.10 7.19
CA ALA A 173 18.19 -9.30 6.02
C ALA A 173 17.70 -7.84 6.10
N ILE A 174 18.57 -6.91 5.75
CA ILE A 174 18.36 -5.45 5.83
C ILE A 174 17.82 -4.94 4.49
N PRO A 175 16.66 -4.25 4.43
CA PRO A 175 16.09 -3.83 3.15
C PRO A 175 16.91 -2.71 2.49
N VAL A 176 17.30 -2.93 1.24
CA VAL A 176 17.98 -1.93 0.41
C VAL A 176 16.95 -1.16 -0.39
N LYS A 177 16.92 0.16 -0.25
CA LYS A 177 15.90 1.04 -0.87
C LYS A 177 16.50 2.04 -1.83
N LEU A 178 15.75 2.50 -2.81
CA LEU A 178 16.17 3.62 -3.65
C LEU A 178 16.19 4.94 -2.88
N GLU A 179 17.26 5.72 -3.07
CA GLU A 179 17.40 7.04 -2.46
C GLU A 179 16.51 8.11 -3.11
N LYS A 180 16.28 7.99 -4.42
CA LYS A 180 15.49 8.92 -5.25
C LYS A 180 14.69 8.16 -6.29
N ASP A 181 13.78 8.87 -6.97
CA ASP A 181 13.06 8.32 -8.13
C ASP A 181 14.05 8.00 -9.25
N VAL A 182 13.87 6.83 -9.90
CA VAL A 182 14.72 6.37 -11.00
C VAL A 182 13.84 5.93 -12.17
N TYR A 183 14.24 6.36 -13.37
CA TYR A 183 13.67 5.90 -14.63
C TYR A 183 14.70 5.04 -15.36
N LEU A 184 14.49 3.73 -15.39
CA LEU A 184 15.35 2.80 -16.10
C LEU A 184 14.95 2.80 -17.57
N LYS A 185 15.87 3.22 -18.44
CA LYS A 185 15.65 3.18 -19.90
C LYS A 185 15.46 1.73 -20.36
N PRO A 186 14.67 1.49 -21.43
CA PRO A 186 14.61 0.17 -22.07
C PRO A 186 15.99 -0.42 -22.31
N GLU A 187 16.14 -1.72 -22.10
CA GLU A 187 17.35 -2.50 -22.48
C GLU A 187 18.66 -1.86 -22.00
N SER A 188 18.68 -1.35 -20.76
CA SER A 188 19.81 -0.58 -20.24
C SER A 188 20.23 -1.00 -18.84
N LEU A 189 21.47 -0.69 -18.49
CA LEU A 189 22.03 -0.85 -17.16
C LEU A 189 22.23 0.52 -16.52
N THR A 190 21.60 0.75 -15.36
CA THR A 190 21.66 2.04 -14.66
C THR A 190 22.24 1.87 -13.26
N ARG A 191 23.27 2.65 -12.92
CA ARG A 191 23.79 2.74 -11.55
C ARG A 191 22.92 3.67 -10.72
N VAL A 192 22.44 3.18 -9.58
CA VAL A 192 21.52 3.90 -8.69
C VAL A 192 22.10 3.97 -7.28
N ALA A 193 21.85 5.10 -6.60
CA ALA A 193 22.21 5.26 -5.20
C ALA A 193 21.12 4.67 -4.29
N VAL A 194 21.54 4.07 -3.18
CA VAL A 194 20.67 3.29 -2.30
C VAL A 194 20.75 3.74 -0.85
N LEU A 195 19.62 3.64 -0.16
CA LEU A 195 19.49 3.81 1.28
C LEU A 195 19.51 2.43 1.94
N VAL A 196 20.54 2.22 2.75
CA VAL A 196 20.74 1.02 3.55
C VAL A 196 21.51 1.39 4.82
N ASP A 197 21.09 0.75 5.91
CA ASP A 197 21.63 0.95 7.25
C ASP A 197 22.67 -0.15 7.50
N PHE A 198 23.92 0.24 7.67
CA PHE A 198 25.00 -0.65 8.10
C PHE A 198 25.04 -0.66 9.64
N SER A 199 25.40 -1.80 10.24
CA SER A 199 25.69 -1.84 11.68
C SER A 199 27.00 -1.08 11.96
N GLU A 200 27.21 -0.61 13.21
CA GLU A 200 28.38 0.22 13.56
C GLU A 200 29.72 -0.42 13.17
N ASP A 201 29.83 -1.75 13.28
CA ASP A 201 31.05 -2.53 12.96
C ASP A 201 31.02 -3.18 11.56
N GLN A 202 30.07 -2.82 10.69
CA GLN A 202 29.89 -3.48 9.39
C GLN A 202 30.57 -2.69 8.25
N GLU A 203 31.67 -3.23 7.73
CA GLU A 203 32.42 -2.63 6.61
C GLU A 203 31.82 -2.95 5.24
N GLU A 204 31.17 -4.10 5.10
CA GLU A 204 30.65 -4.60 3.82
C GLU A 204 29.26 -5.21 3.97
N GLY A 205 28.48 -5.12 2.90
CA GLY A 205 27.15 -5.71 2.79
C GLY A 205 27.00 -6.46 1.49
N PHE A 206 26.54 -7.71 1.57
CA PHE A 206 26.19 -8.52 0.40
C PHE A 206 24.72 -8.34 0.07
N ILE A 207 24.41 -7.92 -1.15
CA ILE A 207 23.04 -7.80 -1.66
C ILE A 207 22.76 -8.96 -2.59
N GLU A 208 21.76 -9.78 -2.24
CA GLU A 208 21.25 -10.83 -3.12
C GLU A 208 20.48 -10.17 -4.28
N GLY A 209 20.91 -10.49 -5.49
CA GLY A 209 20.35 -10.09 -6.76
C GLY A 209 18.92 -10.56 -6.91
N ARG A 210 18.10 -9.74 -7.55
CA ARG A 210 16.68 -10.02 -7.67
C ARG A 210 16.14 -9.60 -9.02
N LEU A 211 15.38 -10.51 -9.63
CA LEU A 211 14.60 -10.22 -10.82
C LEU A 211 13.16 -9.89 -10.41
N GLU A 212 12.70 -8.70 -10.77
CA GLU A 212 11.33 -8.24 -10.55
C GLU A 212 10.61 -8.02 -11.89
N SER A 213 9.31 -8.32 -11.91
CA SER A 213 8.45 -7.93 -13.03
C SER A 213 7.77 -6.61 -12.73
N ASN A 214 7.66 -5.75 -13.75
CA ASN A 214 6.96 -4.48 -13.62
C ASN A 214 5.43 -4.68 -13.72
N SER A 215 4.88 -4.60 -14.93
CA SER A 215 3.43 -4.72 -15.18
C SER A 215 3.02 -6.07 -15.75
N ASN A 216 3.90 -6.71 -16.54
CA ASN A 216 3.61 -7.95 -17.24
C ASN A 216 4.72 -8.98 -16.99
N SER A 217 4.43 -10.28 -17.13
CA SER A 217 5.44 -11.35 -16.94
C SER A 217 6.51 -11.42 -18.04
N ALA A 218 6.61 -10.40 -18.91
CA ALA A 218 7.66 -10.27 -19.91
C ALA A 218 8.51 -9.00 -19.67
N ASP A 219 8.05 -8.08 -18.82
CA ASP A 219 8.73 -6.82 -18.55
C ASP A 219 9.50 -6.96 -17.23
N PHE A 220 10.76 -7.40 -17.32
CA PHE A 220 11.62 -7.64 -16.16
C PHE A 220 12.74 -6.61 -16.03
N TYR A 221 13.08 -6.31 -14.79
CA TYR A 221 14.29 -5.61 -14.42
C TYR A 221 14.89 -6.31 -13.21
N GLY A 222 16.19 -6.14 -12.97
CA GLY A 222 16.80 -6.78 -11.82
C GLY A 222 18.18 -6.28 -11.49
N THR A 223 18.60 -6.67 -10.30
CA THR A 223 19.96 -6.46 -9.79
C THR A 223 20.71 -7.77 -9.84
N SER A 224 22.02 -7.71 -10.08
CA SER A 224 22.91 -8.84 -9.80
C SER A 224 23.27 -8.87 -8.33
N ASP A 225 23.79 -10.01 -7.89
CA ASP A 225 24.49 -10.12 -6.62
C ASP A 225 25.64 -9.11 -6.59
N CYS A 226 25.77 -8.36 -5.49
CA CYS A 226 26.85 -7.37 -5.38
C CYS A 226 27.24 -7.11 -3.92
N ILE A 227 28.49 -6.66 -3.74
CA ILE A 227 29.01 -6.18 -2.47
C ILE A 227 29.01 -4.66 -2.50
N ILE A 228 28.54 -4.04 -1.41
CA ILE A 228 28.56 -2.59 -1.21
C ILE A 228 29.21 -2.24 0.12
N THR A 229 29.71 -1.01 0.22
CA THR A 229 30.33 -0.47 1.45
C THR A 229 29.60 0.79 1.93
N PRO A 230 29.77 1.22 3.19
CA PRO A 230 29.22 2.48 3.67
C PRO A 230 29.61 3.70 2.81
N GLN A 231 30.79 3.69 2.20
CA GLN A 231 31.32 4.75 1.34
C GLN A 231 30.78 4.67 -0.10
N ASN A 232 30.40 3.48 -0.58
CA ASN A 232 29.87 3.26 -1.93
C ASN A 232 28.52 2.54 -1.90
N LYS A 233 27.48 3.30 -1.56
CA LYS A 233 26.08 2.83 -1.52
C LYS A 233 25.41 2.97 -2.88
N SER A 234 25.93 2.26 -3.88
CA SER A 234 25.31 2.24 -5.20
C SER A 234 25.28 0.84 -5.80
N ILE A 235 24.22 0.55 -6.55
CA ILE A 235 24.03 -0.74 -7.21
C ILE A 235 23.67 -0.53 -8.67
N GLN A 236 23.87 -1.56 -9.50
CA GLN A 236 23.43 -1.54 -10.89
C GLN A 236 22.09 -2.26 -11.03
N ILE A 237 21.15 -1.64 -11.75
CA ILE A 237 19.87 -2.23 -12.11
C ILE A 237 19.80 -2.35 -13.63
N ALA A 238 19.63 -3.58 -14.11
CA ALA A 238 19.39 -3.88 -15.51
C ALA A 238 17.89 -3.85 -15.79
N ASN A 239 17.46 -3.11 -16.81
CA ASN A 239 16.12 -3.21 -17.36
C ASN A 239 16.19 -4.07 -18.62
N PHE A 240 15.62 -5.27 -18.54
CA PHE A 240 15.57 -6.22 -19.67
C PHE A 240 14.34 -6.02 -20.55
N SER A 241 13.44 -5.10 -20.17
CA SER A 241 12.25 -4.80 -20.94
C SER A 241 12.50 -3.74 -22.01
N GLN A 242 11.65 -3.77 -23.04
CA GLN A 242 11.60 -2.74 -24.09
C GLN A 242 10.90 -1.45 -23.63
N LYS A 243 10.49 -1.36 -22.36
CA LYS A 243 9.73 -0.23 -21.83
C LYS A 243 10.51 0.50 -20.75
N LEU A 244 10.18 1.77 -20.58
CA LEU A 244 10.66 2.56 -19.46
C LEU A 244 10.08 1.99 -18.15
N VAL A 245 10.94 1.74 -17.17
CA VAL A 245 10.52 1.32 -15.82
C VAL A 245 10.74 2.47 -14.85
N HIS A 246 9.66 2.92 -14.20
CA HIS A 246 9.73 3.94 -13.16
C HIS A 246 9.74 3.28 -11.77
N LEU A 247 10.81 3.52 -11.01
CA LEU A 247 10.96 3.05 -9.65
C LEU A 247 10.93 4.26 -8.69
N PRO A 248 9.92 4.35 -7.81
CA PRO A 248 9.81 5.47 -6.89
C PRO A 248 10.84 5.39 -5.77
N LYS A 249 11.19 6.54 -5.21
CA LYS A 249 11.99 6.68 -3.99
C LYS A 249 11.46 5.77 -2.89
N GLY A 250 12.37 5.07 -2.21
CA GLY A 250 12.04 4.13 -1.14
C GLY A 250 11.57 2.75 -1.62
N HIS A 251 11.48 2.50 -2.93
CA HIS A 251 11.25 1.16 -3.47
C HIS A 251 12.37 0.22 -3.03
N VAL A 252 12.00 -0.98 -2.58
CA VAL A 252 12.96 -1.99 -2.10
C VAL A 252 13.44 -2.79 -3.30
N ILE A 253 14.73 -2.71 -3.58
CA ILE A 253 15.36 -3.36 -4.75
C ILE A 253 16.09 -4.66 -4.38
N GLY A 254 16.36 -4.88 -3.10
CA GLY A 254 17.02 -6.09 -2.61
C GLY A 254 17.07 -6.13 -1.10
N TYR A 255 17.74 -7.15 -0.57
CA TYR A 255 18.05 -7.26 0.84
C TYR A 255 19.55 -7.48 1.02
N MET A 256 20.11 -6.79 1.99
CA MET A 256 21.51 -6.87 2.38
C MET A 256 21.69 -7.86 3.52
N HIS A 257 22.77 -8.63 3.44
CA HIS A 257 23.21 -9.63 4.39
C HIS A 257 24.65 -9.35 4.80
N ASP A 258 25.07 -9.90 5.94
CA ASP A 258 26.50 -9.97 6.29
C ASP A 258 27.20 -10.96 5.34
N PRO A 259 28.18 -10.52 4.53
CA PRO A 259 28.88 -11.40 3.59
C PRO A 259 29.54 -12.60 4.28
N ARG A 260 29.98 -12.45 5.54
CA ARG A 260 30.65 -13.52 6.31
C ARG A 260 29.74 -14.68 6.67
N ILE A 261 28.42 -14.46 6.58
CA ILE A 261 27.37 -15.43 6.88
C ILE A 261 26.69 -15.89 5.60
N ALA A 262 26.51 -15.00 4.62
CA ALA A 262 25.71 -15.26 3.43
C ALA A 262 26.48 -15.93 2.28
N LEU A 263 27.80 -15.76 2.22
CA LEU A 263 28.64 -16.35 1.19
C LEU A 263 29.27 -17.66 1.69
N ASP A 264 29.41 -18.63 0.79
CA ASP A 264 30.02 -19.92 1.08
C ASP A 264 31.49 -19.75 1.50
N LYS A 265 31.92 -20.53 2.50
CA LYS A 265 33.31 -20.60 2.93
C LYS A 265 33.97 -21.81 2.29
N GLU A 266 35.29 -21.77 2.15
CA GLU A 266 36.06 -22.89 1.62
C GLU A 266 35.77 -24.21 2.36
N ASP A 267 35.66 -24.13 3.70
CA ASP A 267 35.33 -25.27 4.56
C ASP A 267 33.94 -25.89 4.28
N ASP A 268 33.03 -25.13 3.67
CA ASP A 268 31.67 -25.57 3.35
C ASP A 268 31.57 -26.16 1.93
N LEU A 269 32.64 -26.07 1.12
CA LEU A 269 32.66 -26.49 -0.29
C LEU A 269 33.32 -27.86 -0.47
N SER A 270 32.85 -28.61 -1.47
CA SER A 270 33.52 -29.85 -1.88
C SER A 270 34.80 -29.54 -2.66
N LYS A 271 35.74 -30.48 -2.69
CA LYS A 271 36.98 -30.33 -3.46
C LYS A 271 36.71 -30.10 -4.94
N GLU A 272 35.66 -30.74 -5.48
CA GLU A 272 35.23 -30.55 -6.86
C GLU A 272 34.71 -29.12 -7.11
N ALA A 273 33.93 -28.56 -6.18
CA ALA A 273 33.41 -27.20 -6.30
C ALA A 273 34.52 -26.15 -6.23
N ILE A 274 35.53 -26.37 -5.37
CA ILE A 274 36.73 -25.52 -5.29
C ILE A 274 37.47 -25.55 -6.63
N LEU A 275 37.72 -26.73 -7.18
CA LEU A 275 38.46 -26.90 -8.43
C LEU A 275 37.72 -26.30 -9.64
N GLU A 276 36.39 -26.43 -9.69
CA GLU A 276 35.55 -25.76 -10.69
C GLU A 276 35.63 -24.22 -10.55
N GLY A 277 35.59 -23.71 -9.32
CA GLY A 277 35.76 -22.30 -9.02
C GLY A 277 37.11 -21.75 -9.49
N GLU A 278 38.20 -22.45 -9.17
CA GLU A 278 39.55 -22.11 -9.60
C GLU A 278 39.68 -22.11 -11.13
N ALA A 279 39.14 -23.14 -11.81
CA ALA A 279 39.13 -23.21 -13.26
C ALA A 279 38.40 -22.01 -13.89
N ARG A 280 37.28 -21.59 -13.29
CA ARG A 280 36.52 -20.41 -13.74
C ARG A 280 37.28 -19.10 -13.53
N VAL A 281 37.96 -18.94 -12.40
CA VAL A 281 38.82 -17.77 -12.13
C VAL A 281 39.96 -17.72 -13.15
N HIS A 282 40.61 -18.85 -13.42
CA HIS A 282 41.65 -18.94 -14.46
C HIS A 282 41.13 -18.55 -15.85
N LEU A 283 39.94 -19.01 -16.23
CA LEU A 283 39.32 -18.61 -17.49
C LEU A 283 39.09 -17.10 -17.55
N ILE A 284 38.50 -16.50 -16.52
CA ILE A 284 38.24 -15.05 -16.46
C ILE A 284 39.54 -14.26 -16.59
N ASN A 285 40.57 -14.63 -15.82
CA ASN A 285 41.88 -13.98 -15.88
C ASN A 285 42.53 -14.14 -17.27
N SER A 286 42.34 -15.29 -17.93
CA SER A 286 42.86 -15.51 -19.28
C SER A 286 42.20 -14.60 -20.32
N LEU A 287 40.91 -14.28 -20.13
CA LEU A 287 40.13 -13.38 -20.99
C LEU A 287 40.47 -11.90 -20.75
N ASP A 288 40.88 -11.54 -19.53
CA ASP A 288 41.27 -10.19 -19.14
C ASP A 288 42.73 -9.85 -19.52
N THR A 289 43.51 -10.83 -19.97
CA THR A 289 44.86 -10.58 -20.51
C THR A 289 44.76 -9.81 -21.82
N PRO A 290 45.33 -8.60 -21.94
CA PRO A 290 45.28 -7.82 -23.17
C PRO A 290 45.94 -8.58 -24.32
N MET A 291 45.31 -8.60 -25.49
CA MET A 291 45.68 -9.39 -26.68
C MET A 291 47.10 -9.11 -27.27
N GLY A 292 47.97 -8.34 -26.60
CA GLY A 292 49.30 -7.96 -27.06
C GLY A 292 50.44 -8.95 -26.76
N SER A 293 50.21 -10.06 -26.05
CA SER A 293 51.29 -10.95 -25.58
C SER A 293 51.08 -12.44 -25.91
N ARG A 294 50.46 -12.78 -27.05
CA ARG A 294 50.46 -14.17 -27.54
C ARG A 294 51.64 -14.42 -28.48
N ARG A 295 52.78 -14.86 -27.92
CA ARG A 295 53.79 -15.67 -28.64
C ARG A 295 53.91 -17.04 -27.98
N ASN A 296 52.93 -17.92 -28.20
CA ASN A 296 53.19 -19.34 -28.49
C ASN A 296 51.88 -20.09 -28.80
N PRO A 297 51.69 -20.66 -30.01
CA PRO A 297 50.51 -21.47 -30.33
C PRO A 297 50.58 -22.91 -29.76
N MET A 298 51.72 -23.37 -29.22
CA MET A 298 51.91 -24.79 -28.87
C MET A 298 51.20 -25.27 -27.59
N ALA A 299 50.76 -24.38 -26.68
CA ALA A 299 50.20 -24.82 -25.40
C ALA A 299 48.73 -25.28 -25.46
N MET A 300 48.01 -24.99 -26.54
CA MET A 300 46.57 -25.28 -26.64
C MET A 300 46.29 -26.70 -27.15
N GLU A 301 47.18 -27.29 -27.96
CA GLU A 301 47.00 -28.62 -28.55
C GLU A 301 47.27 -29.77 -27.54
N GLU A 302 48.18 -29.55 -26.58
CA GLU A 302 48.45 -30.49 -25.48
C GLU A 302 47.29 -30.53 -24.45
N TYR A 303 46.55 -29.43 -24.28
CA TYR A 303 45.44 -29.37 -23.31
C TYR A 303 44.17 -30.08 -23.82
N TRP A 304 43.87 -29.99 -25.12
CA TRP A 304 42.75 -30.73 -25.73
C TRP A 304 43.02 -32.24 -25.82
N THR A 305 44.27 -32.66 -26.02
CA THR A 305 44.63 -34.08 -26.08
C THR A 305 44.58 -34.78 -24.72
N HIS A 306 44.68 -34.04 -23.61
CA HIS A 306 44.53 -34.62 -22.27
C HIS A 306 43.05 -34.82 -21.88
N TRP A 307 42.16 -33.89 -22.25
CA TRP A 307 40.71 -34.01 -22.03
C TRP A 307 40.03 -35.06 -22.93
N ALA A 308 40.55 -35.32 -24.14
CA ALA A 308 39.99 -36.29 -25.08
C ALA A 308 40.28 -37.77 -24.72
N ARG A 309 41.05 -38.06 -23.66
CA ARG A 309 41.44 -39.42 -23.25
C ARG A 309 40.71 -39.94 -22.01
N ASP A 310 39.74 -39.21 -21.47
CA ASP A 310 38.96 -39.66 -20.31
C ASP A 310 37.97 -40.79 -20.72
N PRO A 311 38.13 -42.04 -20.22
CA PRO A 311 37.30 -43.17 -20.61
C PRO A 311 35.84 -43.08 -20.12
N LEU A 312 35.50 -42.14 -19.25
CA LEU A 312 34.17 -42.03 -18.63
C LEU A 312 33.13 -41.25 -19.46
N LEU A 313 33.51 -40.70 -20.63
CA LEU A 313 32.62 -39.86 -21.46
C LEU A 313 32.28 -40.41 -22.85
N GLN A 314 32.65 -41.66 -23.18
CA GLN A 314 32.16 -42.30 -24.41
C GLN A 314 30.86 -43.07 -24.18
N ALA A 315 29.72 -42.39 -24.35
CA ALA A 315 28.44 -43.07 -24.57
C ALA A 315 28.30 -43.46 -26.06
N PRO A 316 27.90 -44.69 -26.40
CA PRO A 316 27.70 -45.08 -27.80
C PRO A 316 26.41 -44.45 -28.36
N PRO A 317 26.31 -44.22 -29.68
CA PRO A 317 25.12 -43.63 -30.28
C PRO A 317 24.01 -44.69 -30.36
N HIS A 318 22.96 -44.57 -29.54
CA HIS A 318 21.81 -45.48 -29.62
C HIS A 318 20.79 -44.98 -30.65
N LYS A 319 20.64 -45.77 -31.72
CA LYS A 319 19.49 -45.78 -32.63
C LYS A 319 18.30 -46.45 -31.93
N ASP A 320 17.12 -46.18 -32.44
CA ASP A 320 15.83 -46.88 -32.24
C ASP A 320 14.84 -46.39 -31.16
N ASN A 321 13.72 -45.91 -31.70
CA ASN A 321 12.40 -45.84 -31.10
C ASN A 321 11.92 -47.22 -30.67
N ARG A 322 11.75 -47.43 -29.35
CA ARG A 322 10.67 -48.22 -28.74
C ARG A 322 10.68 -48.05 -27.22
N LEU A 323 9.52 -47.73 -26.64
CA LEU A 323 9.28 -47.74 -25.19
C LEU A 323 9.39 -49.16 -24.64
N PRO A 324 9.95 -49.32 -23.43
CA PRO A 324 9.42 -50.33 -22.51
C PRO A 324 9.20 -49.82 -21.08
N SER A 325 8.54 -50.69 -20.34
CA SER A 325 7.82 -50.57 -19.07
C SER A 325 8.64 -50.50 -17.77
N VAL A 326 7.94 -49.98 -16.75
CA VAL A 326 8.06 -50.04 -15.27
C VAL A 326 9.03 -51.07 -14.61
N GLY A 327 9.76 -50.59 -13.58
CA GLY A 327 10.52 -51.32 -12.51
C GLY A 327 12.05 -51.23 -12.72
N GLU A 328 12.96 -50.85 -11.81
CA GLU A 328 13.08 -50.83 -10.33
C GLU A 328 14.05 -49.69 -9.84
N GLU A 329 14.23 -49.58 -8.52
CA GLU A 329 14.76 -48.48 -7.68
C GLU A 329 16.31 -48.26 -7.69
N GLN A 330 16.86 -47.03 -7.52
CA GLN A 330 17.39 -46.37 -6.29
C GLN A 330 17.96 -44.93 -6.61
N PRO A 331 18.36 -44.03 -5.67
CA PRO A 331 17.94 -43.73 -4.29
C PRO A 331 17.37 -42.30 -4.09
N LEU A 332 16.73 -42.07 -2.94
CA LEU A 332 15.52 -41.22 -2.79
C LEU A 332 15.66 -39.85 -2.08
N HIS A 333 16.86 -39.30 -1.84
CA HIS A 333 16.95 -38.17 -0.88
C HIS A 333 17.02 -36.73 -1.43
N ALA A 334 17.42 -36.51 -2.69
CA ALA A 334 17.61 -35.15 -3.22
C ALA A 334 16.41 -34.59 -4.03
N ARG A 335 15.50 -35.43 -4.54
CA ARG A 335 14.40 -34.99 -5.42
C ARG A 335 13.13 -34.50 -4.72
N ARG A 336 12.99 -34.70 -3.39
CA ARG A 336 11.74 -34.41 -2.66
C ARG A 336 11.48 -32.94 -2.36
N LYS A 337 12.48 -32.04 -2.43
CA LYS A 337 12.26 -30.59 -2.18
C LYS A 337 11.89 -29.80 -3.43
N CYS A 338 12.52 -30.04 -4.59
CA CYS A 338 12.21 -29.31 -5.83
C CYS A 338 10.89 -29.71 -6.51
N ILE A 339 10.47 -30.99 -6.42
CA ILE A 339 9.23 -31.43 -7.07
C ILE A 339 7.99 -30.97 -6.28
N LYS A 340 8.07 -30.84 -4.94
CA LYS A 340 6.95 -30.39 -4.10
C LYS A 340 6.61 -28.90 -4.28
N THR A 341 7.57 -28.04 -4.61
CA THR A 341 7.35 -26.62 -4.91
C THR A 341 6.73 -26.42 -6.30
N SER A 342 7.25 -27.12 -7.31
CA SER A 342 6.71 -27.07 -8.67
C SER A 342 5.26 -27.59 -8.74
N HIS A 343 4.95 -28.73 -8.12
CA HIS A 343 3.58 -29.27 -8.11
C HIS A 343 2.58 -28.37 -7.33
N LYS A 344 3.02 -27.70 -6.25
CA LYS A 344 2.19 -26.70 -5.53
C LYS A 344 1.95 -25.42 -6.35
N GLN A 345 2.89 -25.03 -7.19
CA GLN A 345 2.73 -23.87 -8.09
C GLN A 345 1.77 -24.20 -9.23
N THR A 346 1.92 -25.36 -9.87
CA THR A 346 1.03 -25.81 -10.94
C THR A 346 -0.40 -25.98 -10.42
N GLN A 347 -0.60 -26.66 -9.28
CA GLN A 347 -1.94 -26.81 -8.67
C GLN A 347 -2.60 -25.46 -8.29
N ARG A 348 -1.80 -24.45 -7.92
CA ARG A 348 -2.31 -23.10 -7.61
C ARG A 348 -2.76 -22.33 -8.84
N VAL A 349 -2.06 -22.49 -9.97
CA VAL A 349 -2.44 -21.87 -11.24
C VAL A 349 -3.73 -22.51 -11.76
N THR A 350 -3.82 -23.84 -11.77
CA THR A 350 -5.03 -24.57 -12.23
C THR A 350 -6.25 -24.24 -11.36
N MET A 351 -6.08 -24.10 -10.04
CA MET A 351 -7.17 -23.69 -9.14
C MET A 351 -7.63 -22.24 -9.38
N TYR A 352 -6.74 -21.34 -9.77
CA TYR A 352 -7.08 -19.96 -10.09
C TYR A 352 -7.86 -19.87 -11.41
N GLU A 353 -7.40 -20.58 -12.45
CA GLU A 353 -8.04 -20.62 -13.77
C GLU A 353 -9.46 -21.21 -13.68
N ASN A 354 -9.62 -22.35 -13.00
CA ASN A 354 -10.93 -22.97 -12.78
C ASN A 354 -11.90 -22.04 -12.02
N ARG A 355 -11.39 -21.22 -11.09
CA ARG A 355 -12.20 -20.24 -10.34
C ARG A 355 -12.61 -19.05 -11.20
N GLN A 356 -11.76 -18.59 -12.11
CA GLN A 356 -12.11 -17.52 -13.05
C GLN A 356 -13.12 -17.99 -14.09
N GLU A 357 -13.01 -19.25 -14.53
CA GLU A 357 -13.94 -19.82 -15.49
C GLU A 357 -15.35 -20.04 -14.91
N ARG A 358 -15.45 -20.48 -13.64
CA ARG A 358 -16.74 -20.56 -12.92
C ARG A 358 -17.41 -19.18 -12.81
N LYS A 359 -16.66 -18.13 -12.48
CA LYS A 359 -17.20 -16.75 -12.40
C LYS A 359 -17.66 -16.21 -13.76
N ARG A 360 -16.99 -16.59 -14.85
CA ARG A 360 -17.41 -16.24 -16.22
C ARG A 360 -18.70 -16.96 -16.62
N LYS A 361 -18.86 -18.23 -16.20
CA LYS A 361 -20.09 -19.02 -16.45
C LYS A 361 -21.27 -18.53 -15.60
N GLU A 362 -21.04 -18.09 -14.36
CA GLU A 362 -22.08 -17.50 -13.50
C GLU A 362 -22.55 -16.13 -14.01
N LYS A 363 -21.65 -15.28 -14.52
CA LYS A 363 -22.02 -14.00 -15.15
C LYS A 363 -22.83 -14.14 -16.44
N LYS A 364 -22.75 -15.29 -17.12
CA LYS A 364 -23.52 -15.58 -18.35
C LYS A 364 -24.90 -16.20 -18.06
N LYS A 365 -25.25 -16.48 -16.80
CA LYS A 365 -26.51 -17.13 -16.41
C LYS A 365 -27.46 -16.26 -15.58
N SER A 366 -27.18 -14.96 -15.42
CA SER A 366 -28.15 -14.02 -14.83
C SER A 366 -28.85 -13.26 -15.97
N PRO A 367 -30.19 -13.34 -16.09
CA PRO A 367 -30.95 -12.61 -17.10
C PRO A 367 -30.85 -11.09 -16.93
#